data_AF-J3G3C2-F1
#
_entry.id   AF-J3G3C2-F1
#
_cell.length_a   1.000
_cell.length_b   1.000
_cell.length_c   1.000
_cell.angle_alpha   90.00
_cell.angle_beta   90.00
_cell.angle_gamma   90.00
#
_symmetry.space_group_name_H-M   'P 1'
#
loop_
_entity.id
_entity.type
_entity.pdbx_description
1 polymer ?
#
loop_
_entity_poly.entity_id
_entity_poly.type
_entity_poly.pdbx_seq_one_letter_code
_entity_poly.pdbx_strand_id
1 'polypeptide(L)'
;NGSRSTLYLMGDSNRTFSGTVDSIGFGVFPDDGGAQAAGLPKVARTINWVRVAQRFPVRIRVDKPDPDLFRIGASAVALIHAGQDEDSP
;
A
#
# COMPACT_ATOMS: atom_id res chain seq x y z
N ASN A 1 4.96 -1.21 -15.85
CA ASN A 1 4.28 -0.41 -14.80
C ASN A 1 4.58 1.06 -15.01
N GLY A 2 3.54 1.85 -15.23
CA GLY A 2 3.58 3.30 -15.45
C GLY A 2 2.22 3.96 -15.21
N SER A 3 1.32 3.25 -14.50
CA SER A 3 -0.06 3.68 -14.32
C SER A 3 -0.12 5.03 -13.62
N ARG A 4 -0.88 5.94 -14.21
CA ARG A 4 -1.12 7.27 -13.64
C ARG A 4 -1.99 7.13 -12.41
N SER A 5 -1.75 8.02 -11.46
CA SER A 5 -2.48 8.09 -10.20
C SER A 5 -2.80 9.53 -9.83
N THR A 6 -3.94 9.70 -9.19
CA THR A 6 -4.37 10.97 -8.59
C THR A 6 -4.36 10.79 -7.08
N LEU A 7 -3.67 11.68 -6.36
CA LEU A 7 -3.56 11.67 -4.92
C LEU A 7 -4.36 12.84 -4.32
N TYR A 8 -5.06 12.56 -3.22
CA TYR A 8 -5.77 13.51 -2.39
C TYR A 8 -5.18 13.45 -0.99
N LEU A 9 -4.66 14.56 -0.48
CA LEU A 9 -4.09 14.61 0.86
C LEU A 9 -5.15 15.00 1.87
N MET A 10 -5.19 14.31 3.01
CA MET A 10 -6.19 14.60 4.05
C MET A 10 -5.95 15.96 4.73
N GLY A 11 -4.73 16.51 4.63
CA GLY A 11 -4.41 17.85 5.12
C GLY A 11 -5.01 18.98 4.27
N ASP A 12 -5.34 18.70 3.01
CA ASP A 12 -6.07 19.60 2.12
C ASP A 12 -6.67 18.79 0.96
N SER A 13 -7.91 18.34 1.15
CA SER A 13 -8.61 17.49 0.18
C SER A 13 -9.11 18.25 -1.06
N ASN A 14 -9.06 19.59 -1.05
CA ASN A 14 -9.43 20.41 -2.21
C ASN A 14 -8.32 20.44 -3.26
N ARG A 15 -7.10 20.03 -2.89
CA ARG A 15 -5.95 19.96 -3.79
C ARG A 15 -5.69 18.52 -4.20
N THR A 16 -5.45 18.33 -5.49
CA THR A 16 -5.09 17.04 -6.07
C THR A 16 -3.67 17.07 -6.59
N PHE A 17 -3.02 15.91 -6.52
CA PHE A 17 -1.65 15.73 -7.00
C PHE A 17 -1.62 14.58 -7.99
N SER A 18 -0.74 14.68 -8.97
CA SER A 18 -0.50 13.59 -9.92
C SER A 18 0.75 12.81 -9.53
N GLY A 19 0.69 11.50 -9.75
CA GLY A 19 1.84 10.63 -9.59
C GLY A 19 1.78 9.42 -10.50
N THR A 20 2.85 8.65 -10.51
CA THR A 20 2.96 7.40 -11.26
C THR A 20 3.30 6.27 -10.31
N VAL A 21 2.65 5.11 -10.47
CA VAL A 21 2.99 3.90 -9.73
C VAL A 21 4.36 3.41 -10.17
N ASP A 22 5.33 3.45 -9.25
CA ASP A 22 6.71 3.03 -9.49
C ASP A 22 6.85 1.51 -9.28
N SER A 23 6.27 1.00 -8.19
CA SER A 23 6.35 -0.44 -7.87
C SER A 23 5.16 -0.93 -7.06
N ILE A 24 4.82 -2.20 -7.23
CA ILE A 24 3.92 -2.97 -6.37
C ILE A 24 4.74 -4.12 -5.79
N GLY A 25 4.79 -4.24 -4.47
CA GLY A 25 5.57 -5.29 -3.81
C GLY A 25 5.00 -6.69 -4.07
N PHE A 26 5.89 -7.67 -4.27
CA PHE A 26 5.54 -9.03 -4.71
C PHE A 26 4.92 -9.94 -3.63
N GLY A 27 4.85 -9.51 -2.37
CA GLY A 27 4.30 -10.31 -1.28
C GLY A 27 4.46 -9.65 0.08
N VAL A 28 3.75 -10.16 1.07
CA VAL A 28 3.93 -9.82 2.48
C VAL A 28 4.30 -11.08 3.26
N PHE A 29 5.31 -11.00 4.11
CA PHE A 29 5.64 -12.09 5.02
C PHE A 29 4.52 -12.21 6.07
N PRO A 30 3.91 -13.39 6.24
CA PRO A 30 2.96 -13.62 7.32
C PRO A 30 3.70 -13.67 8.67
N ASP A 31 3.30 -12.82 9.62
CA ASP A 31 3.87 -12.77 10.98
C ASP A 31 3.30 -13.85 11.93
N ASP A 32 2.44 -14.74 11.44
CA ASP A 32 1.72 -15.75 12.22
C ASP A 32 2.56 -17.00 12.61
N GLY A 33 3.87 -16.80 12.80
CA GLY A 33 4.70 -17.56 13.75
C GLY A 33 4.62 -19.08 13.64
N GLY A 34 5.24 -19.66 12.62
CA GLY A 34 5.18 -21.10 12.34
C GLY A 34 6.51 -21.85 12.28
N ALA A 35 7.54 -21.47 13.05
CA ALA A 35 8.73 -22.33 13.23
C ALA A 35 8.62 -23.09 14.57
N GLN A 36 8.08 -24.31 14.54
CA GLN A 36 8.03 -25.18 15.72
C GLN A 36 9.38 -25.88 15.92
N ALA A 37 10.06 -25.56 17.02
CA ALA A 37 11.08 -26.43 17.60
C ALA A 37 10.39 -27.68 18.19
N ALA A 38 10.91 -28.85 17.84
CA ALA A 38 10.34 -30.14 18.24
C ALA A 38 10.40 -30.35 19.77
N GLY A 39 9.27 -30.73 20.38
CA GLY A 39 9.30 -31.53 21.62
C GLY A 39 8.37 -31.15 22.78
N LEU A 40 7.53 -30.11 22.70
CA LEU A 40 6.62 -29.75 23.82
C LEU A 40 5.15 -29.67 23.37
N PRO A 41 4.19 -30.27 24.11
CA PRO A 41 2.77 -30.21 23.77
C PRO A 41 2.22 -28.81 24.08
N LYS A 42 1.86 -28.07 23.04
CA LYS A 42 1.28 -26.72 23.14
C LYS A 42 -0.23 -26.80 23.23
N VAL A 43 -0.81 -26.60 24.42
CA VAL A 43 -2.26 -26.36 24.56
C VAL A 43 -2.54 -24.88 24.35
N ALA A 44 -2.81 -24.48 23.11
CA ALA A 44 -3.28 -23.13 22.80
C ALA A 44 -4.82 -23.11 22.74
N ARG A 45 -5.49 -22.76 23.84
CA ARG A 45 -6.90 -22.31 23.79
C ARG A 45 -6.92 -20.80 23.68
N THR A 46 -7.09 -20.29 22.46
CA THR A 46 -7.90 -19.10 22.10
C THR A 46 -7.95 -19.05 20.58
N ILE A 47 -9.12 -19.33 20.00
CA ILE A 47 -9.35 -19.19 18.55
C ILE A 47 -9.56 -17.69 18.29
N ASN A 48 -8.50 -16.97 17.92
CA ASN A 48 -8.60 -15.63 17.37
C ASN A 48 -8.96 -15.76 15.87
N TRP A 49 -10.25 -15.77 15.56
CA TRP A 49 -10.79 -15.96 14.20
C TRP A 49 -10.65 -14.73 13.29
N VAL A 50 -9.77 -13.79 13.62
CA VAL A 50 -9.58 -12.57 12.83
C VAL A 50 -8.51 -12.81 11.77
N ARG A 51 -8.94 -13.14 10.55
CA ARG A 51 -8.07 -13.15 9.37
C ARG A 51 -7.98 -11.74 8.79
N VAL A 52 -6.86 -11.07 9.01
CA VAL A 52 -6.59 -9.76 8.37
C VAL A 52 -6.20 -9.99 6.92
N ALA A 53 -6.79 -9.23 6.00
CA ALA A 53 -6.40 -9.27 4.59
C ALA A 53 -4.95 -8.81 4.44
N GLN A 54 -4.15 -9.60 3.72
CA GLN A 54 -2.80 -9.20 3.33
C GLN A 54 -2.89 -8.04 2.33
N ARG A 55 -2.15 -6.96 2.58
CA ARG A 55 -2.09 -5.77 1.73
C ARG A 55 -0.73 -5.69 1.06
N PHE A 56 -0.71 -5.49 -0.25
CA PHE A 56 0.54 -5.31 -0.98
C PHE A 56 1.03 -3.85 -0.87
N PRO A 57 2.31 -3.62 -0.56
CA PRO A 57 2.85 -2.27 -0.51
C PRO A 57 2.96 -1.71 -1.93
N VAL A 58 2.45 -0.48 -2.14
CA VAL A 58 2.53 0.24 -3.41
C VAL A 58 3.37 1.50 -3.22
N ARG A 59 4.34 1.73 -4.10
CA ARG A 59 5.11 2.99 -4.16
C ARG A 59 4.63 3.85 -5.32
N ILE A 60 4.32 5.10 -5.03
CA ILE A 60 3.87 6.10 -5.99
C ILE A 60 4.88 7.24 -5.98
N ARG A 61 5.44 7.58 -7.14
CA ARG A 61 6.26 8.78 -7.32
C ARG A 61 5.34 9.94 -7.64
N VAL A 62 5.40 11.00 -6.84
CA VAL A 62 4.60 12.22 -7.03
C VAL A 62 5.36 13.19 -7.93
N ASP A 63 4.71 13.75 -8.94
CA ASP A 63 5.38 14.54 -9.97
C ASP A 63 5.85 15.92 -9.45
N LYS A 64 4.97 16.61 -8.72
CA LYS A 64 5.21 17.95 -8.15
C LYS A 64 4.62 18.03 -6.74
N PRO A 65 5.29 17.44 -5.73
CA PRO A 65 4.78 17.45 -4.36
C PRO A 65 4.85 18.87 -3.78
N ASP A 66 3.88 19.19 -2.93
CA ASP A 66 3.93 20.38 -2.08
C ASP A 66 4.70 20.06 -0.79
N PRO A 67 5.84 20.71 -0.51
CA PRO A 67 6.66 20.43 0.67
C PRO A 67 5.93 20.55 2.01
N ASP A 68 4.93 21.44 2.11
CA ASP A 68 4.21 21.71 3.35
C ASP A 68 3.14 20.64 3.64
N LEU A 69 2.64 19.99 2.57
CA LEU A 69 1.62 18.96 2.67
C LEU A 69 2.21 17.54 2.67
N PHE A 70 3.29 17.29 1.93
CA PHE A 70 3.95 15.99 1.82
C PHE A 70 4.98 15.75 2.93
N ARG A 71 4.51 15.66 4.18
CA ARG A 71 5.31 15.33 5.36
C ARG A 71 5.27 13.84 5.71
N ILE A 72 6.29 13.36 6.43
CA ILE A 72 6.30 12.00 6.97
C ILE A 72 5.09 11.82 7.90
N GLY A 73 4.33 10.74 7.70
CA GLY A 73 3.10 10.46 8.44
C GLY A 73 1.84 11.14 7.90
N ALA A 74 1.92 11.88 6.80
CA ALA A 74 0.72 12.40 6.13
C ALA A 74 -0.15 11.26 5.56
N SER A 75 -1.46 11.41 5.70
CA SER A 75 -2.44 10.48 5.14
C SER A 75 -2.94 10.99 3.79
N ALA A 76 -3.12 10.06 2.85
CA ALA A 76 -3.64 10.36 1.52
C ALA A 76 -4.52 9.22 1.00
N VAL A 77 -5.38 9.55 0.06
CA VAL A 77 -6.12 8.60 -0.78
C VAL A 77 -5.55 8.67 -2.19
N ALA A 78 -5.24 7.52 -2.78
CA ALA A 78 -4.75 7.43 -4.15
C ALA A 78 -5.74 6.67 -5.03
N LEU A 79 -6.15 7.29 -6.13
CA LEU A 79 -6.88 6.65 -7.23
C LEU A 79 -5.86 6.22 -8.28
N ILE A 80 -5.80 4.92 -8.55
CA ILE A 80 -4.94 4.37 -9.61
C ILE A 80 -5.78 4.19 -10.87
N HIS A 81 -5.36 4.77 -11.98
CA HIS A 81 -6.04 4.65 -13.26
C HIS A 81 -5.52 3.41 -13.99
N ALA A 82 -6.33 2.37 -14.06
CA ALA A 82 -6.04 1.18 -14.87
C ALA A 82 -6.46 1.47 -16.32
N GLY A 83 -5.50 1.45 -17.27
CA GLY A 83 -5.79 1.59 -18.70
C GLY A 83 -5.35 2.90 -19.38
N GLN A 84 -4.14 3.40 -19.12
CA GLN A 84 -3.50 4.38 -20.02
C GLN A 84 -2.24 3.77 -20.68
N ASP A 85 -2.37 2.54 -21.17
CA ASP A 85 -1.45 1.95 -22.16
C ASP A 85 -2.14 1.90 -23.55
N GLU A 86 -2.97 2.89 -23.90
CA GLU A 86 -3.69 2.90 -25.19
C GLU A 86 -3.32 4.14 -26.02
N ASP A 87 -2.95 3.86 -27.28
CA ASP A 87 -2.72 4.76 -28.42
C ASP A 87 -1.49 5.69 -28.42
N SER A 88 -0.37 5.14 -28.92
CA SER A 88 0.47 5.89 -29.86
C SER A 88 0.60 5.08 -31.17
N PRO A 89 0.29 5.67 -32.33
CA PRO A 89 0.33 5.01 -33.64
C PRO A 89 1.75 4.66 -34.10
#